data_AF-A0A812TEL8-F1
#
_entry.id   AF-A0A812TEL8-F1
#
_cell.length_a   1.000
_cell.length_b   1.000
_cell.length_c   1.000
_cell.angle_alpha   90.00
_cell.angle_beta   90.00
_cell.angle_gamma   90.00
#
_symmetry.space_group_name_H-M   'P 1'
#
loop_
_entity.id
_entity.type
_entity.pdbx_description
1 polymer ?
#
loop_
_entity_poly.entity_id
_entity_poly.type
_entity_poly.pdbx_seq_one_letter_code
_entity_poly.pdbx_strand_id
1 'polypeptide(L)'
;MDDRIYNAAITLLCFYAIARIGEVLAASRRDLLTPEDALDPAGKLYLLIRSPKTRHRGARIQHATVEAPQDVLSFIIAVFQDLDPELKLFGGSAGVYRRRWDEVLRDLEVPKNLRLTPGSLRGGGAVTAHKRGVPIQELQWRMRLGHQNTLAHDLQETTAASVLPSLSSSSRKSVLAADALLPFLLSP
;
A
#
# COMPACT_ATOMS: atom_id res chain seq x y z
N MET A 1 -5.54 -14.63 15.52
CA MET A 1 -5.33 -13.21 15.17
C MET A 1 -6.47 -12.78 14.25
N ASP A 2 -7.10 -11.63 14.48
CA ASP A 2 -8.28 -11.19 13.71
C ASP A 2 -7.93 -11.01 12.22
N ASP A 3 -8.67 -11.66 11.35
CA ASP A 3 -8.57 -11.59 9.88
C ASP A 3 -8.57 -10.15 9.34
N ARG A 4 -9.09 -9.20 10.12
CA ARG A 4 -9.10 -7.75 9.82
C ARG A 4 -7.70 -7.13 9.83
N ILE A 5 -6.81 -7.57 10.73
CA ILE A 5 -5.46 -7.00 10.86
C ILE A 5 -4.64 -7.18 9.59
N TYR A 6 -4.81 -8.32 8.91
CA TYR A 6 -4.16 -8.61 7.64
C TYR A 6 -4.61 -7.63 6.54
N ASN A 7 -5.88 -7.19 6.50
CA ASN A 7 -6.32 -6.20 5.51
C ASN A 7 -5.66 -4.84 5.74
N ALA A 8 -5.55 -4.43 7.00
CA ALA A 8 -4.87 -3.19 7.37
C ALA A 8 -3.39 -3.25 6.97
N ALA A 9 -2.69 -4.33 7.32
CA ALA A 9 -1.29 -4.53 6.97
C ALA A 9 -1.07 -4.56 5.44
N ILE A 10 -1.94 -5.23 4.68
CA ILE A 10 -1.91 -5.24 3.20
C ILE A 10 -2.16 -3.83 2.64
N THR A 11 -3.09 -3.08 3.20
CA THR A 11 -3.39 -1.69 2.79
C THR A 11 -2.16 -0.80 2.98
N LEU A 12 -1.55 -0.84 4.17
CA LEU A 12 -0.36 -0.08 4.52
C LEU A 12 0.83 -0.51 3.64
N LEU A 13 1.07 -1.81 3.50
CA LEU A 13 2.13 -2.35 2.65
C LEU A 13 1.97 -1.89 1.20
N CYS A 14 0.77 -1.98 0.63
CA CYS A 14 0.49 -1.54 -0.73
C CYS A 14 0.74 -0.03 -0.92
N PHE A 15 0.30 0.78 0.05
CA PHE A 15 0.43 2.24 -0.01
C PHE A 15 1.89 2.69 0.09
N TYR A 16 2.63 2.24 1.11
CA TYR A 16 4.00 2.69 1.37
C TYR A 16 5.05 2.04 0.46
N ALA A 17 4.80 0.83 -0.04
CA ALA A 17 5.63 0.21 -1.09
C ALA A 17 5.31 0.74 -2.49
N ILE A 18 4.25 1.55 -2.65
CA ILE A 18 3.74 2.03 -3.94
C ILE A 18 3.52 0.84 -4.90
N ALA A 19 3.03 -0.28 -4.34
CA ALA A 19 2.85 -1.54 -5.04
C ALA A 19 1.45 -1.62 -5.64
N ARG A 20 1.27 -2.45 -6.68
CA ARG A 20 -0.08 -2.75 -7.16
C ARG A 20 -0.73 -3.71 -6.17
N ILE A 21 -2.00 -3.49 -5.83
CA ILE A 21 -2.70 -4.38 -4.88
C ILE A 21 -2.63 -5.86 -5.28
N GLY A 22 -2.73 -6.19 -6.57
CA GLY A 22 -2.60 -7.57 -7.04
C GLY A 22 -1.21 -8.19 -6.85
N GLU A 23 -0.15 -7.37 -6.81
CA GLU A 23 1.21 -7.84 -6.48
C GLU A 23 1.28 -8.22 -5.00
N VAL A 24 0.69 -7.42 -4.12
CA VAL A 24 0.68 -7.65 -2.66
C VAL A 24 -0.22 -8.84 -2.28
N LEU A 25 -1.42 -8.94 -2.86
CA LEU A 25 -2.33 -10.06 -2.60
C LEU A 25 -1.79 -11.41 -3.11
N ALA A 26 -0.91 -11.39 -4.12
CA ALA A 26 -0.27 -12.60 -4.62
C ALA A 26 0.96 -13.00 -3.80
N ALA A 27 1.49 -12.12 -2.94
CA ALA A 27 2.70 -12.35 -2.18
C ALA A 27 2.48 -13.32 -1.01
N SER A 28 3.52 -14.08 -0.73
CA SER A 28 3.60 -14.99 0.42
C SER A 28 4.57 -14.40 1.45
N ARG A 29 4.62 -14.93 2.66
CA ARG A 29 5.50 -14.40 3.72
C ARG A 29 6.97 -14.36 3.28
N ARG A 30 7.47 -15.40 2.59
CA ARG A 30 8.83 -15.42 2.02
C ARG A 30 9.13 -14.32 1.00
N ASP A 31 8.10 -13.66 0.47
CA ASP A 31 8.25 -12.57 -0.47
C ASP A 31 8.37 -11.22 0.24
N LEU A 32 8.04 -11.13 1.54
CA LEU A 32 8.26 -9.94 2.36
C LEU A 32 9.54 -10.14 3.18
N LEU A 33 10.63 -9.55 2.74
CA LEU A 33 11.91 -9.58 3.45
C LEU A 33 11.92 -8.51 4.54
N THR A 34 12.05 -8.93 5.79
CA THR A 34 12.13 -8.07 6.97
C THR A 34 13.58 -7.78 7.37
N PRO A 35 13.82 -6.79 8.26
CA PRO A 35 15.12 -6.59 8.89
C PRO A 35 15.71 -7.86 9.50
N GLU A 36 14.88 -8.68 10.15
CA GLU A 36 15.30 -9.95 10.76
C GLU A 36 15.70 -10.97 9.68
N ASP A 37 14.90 -11.13 8.63
CA ASP A 37 15.22 -12.06 7.53
C ASP A 37 16.51 -11.65 6.78
N ALA A 38 16.77 -10.34 6.71
CA ALA A 38 17.93 -9.77 6.03
C ALA A 38 19.19 -9.70 6.92
N LEU A 39 19.07 -10.03 8.21
CA LEU A 39 20.12 -9.81 9.23
C LEU A 39 20.63 -8.36 9.25
N ASP A 40 19.73 -7.40 9.00
CA ASP A 40 20.01 -5.97 8.97
C ASP A 40 19.03 -5.25 9.91
N PRO A 41 19.37 -5.10 11.21
CA PRO A 41 18.47 -4.49 12.21
C PRO A 41 18.07 -3.05 11.90
N ALA A 42 18.88 -2.31 11.14
CA ALA A 42 18.58 -0.95 10.69
C ALA A 42 17.99 -0.91 9.26
N GLY A 43 17.71 -2.09 8.71
CA GLY A 43 17.27 -2.29 7.34
C GLY A 43 15.83 -1.90 7.10
N LYS A 44 15.43 -2.03 5.84
CA LYS A 44 14.08 -1.74 5.37
C LYS A 44 13.30 -3.02 5.12
N LEU A 45 11.98 -2.89 5.02
CA LEU A 45 11.13 -3.94 4.48
C LEU A 45 11.19 -3.93 2.94
N TYR A 46 11.34 -5.11 2.34
CA TYR A 46 11.32 -5.30 0.89
C TYR A 46 10.26 -6.31 0.49
N LEU A 47 9.42 -5.97 -0.48
CA LEU A 47 8.47 -6.89 -1.09
C LEU A 47 9.01 -7.38 -2.44
N LEU A 48 9.30 -8.66 -2.55
CA LEU A 48 9.65 -9.33 -3.81
C LEU A 48 8.40 -9.53 -4.67
N ILE A 49 8.52 -9.15 -5.94
CA ILE A 49 7.48 -9.26 -6.95
C ILE A 49 7.95 -10.26 -8.00
N ARG A 50 7.48 -11.50 -7.86
CA ARG A 50 7.90 -12.64 -8.72
C ARG A 50 7.22 -12.70 -10.08
N SER A 51 6.07 -12.05 -10.23
CA SER A 51 5.31 -12.02 -11.49
C SER A 51 4.89 -10.59 -11.83
N PRO A 52 5.86 -9.68 -12.09
CA PRO A 52 5.54 -8.31 -12.43
C PRO A 52 4.76 -8.27 -13.75
N LYS A 53 3.82 -7.34 -13.88
CA LYS A 53 3.04 -7.16 -15.14
C LYS A 53 3.94 -6.92 -16.35
N THR A 54 5.15 -6.42 -16.14
CA THR A 54 6.16 -6.18 -17.18
C THR A 54 7.16 -7.32 -17.35
N ARG A 55 6.91 -8.53 -16.83
CA ARG A 55 7.82 -9.69 -16.91
C ARG A 55 8.31 -10.05 -18.31
N HIS A 56 7.60 -9.61 -19.36
CA HIS A 56 7.96 -9.84 -20.77
C HIS A 56 8.77 -8.69 -21.39
N ARG A 57 8.95 -7.57 -20.68
CA ARG A 57 9.62 -6.34 -21.17
C ARG A 57 10.63 -5.76 -20.17
N GLY A 58 10.92 -6.45 -19.07
CA GLY A 58 11.79 -5.97 -17.99
C GLY A 58 12.22 -7.10 -17.05
N ALA A 59 12.76 -6.73 -15.88
CA ALA A 59 13.28 -7.70 -14.90
C ALA A 59 12.23 -8.76 -14.51
N ARG A 60 12.64 -10.03 -14.49
CA ARG A 60 11.76 -11.20 -14.20
C ARG A 60 11.34 -11.25 -12.73
N ILE A 61 12.14 -10.66 -11.85
CA ILE A 61 11.85 -10.42 -10.44
C ILE A 61 12.13 -8.94 -10.18
N GLN A 62 11.23 -8.27 -9.47
CA GLN A 62 11.42 -6.90 -9.00
C GLN A 62 11.28 -6.88 -7.47
N HIS A 63 11.73 -5.80 -6.83
CA HIS A 63 11.40 -5.55 -5.44
C HIS A 63 10.73 -4.20 -5.28
N ALA A 64 9.99 -4.02 -4.18
CA ALA A 64 9.48 -2.75 -3.74
C ALA A 64 9.97 -2.50 -2.31
N THR A 65 10.60 -1.35 -2.08
CA THR A 65 10.98 -0.91 -0.73
C THR A 65 9.79 -0.25 -0.05
N VAL A 66 9.51 -0.63 1.20
CA VAL A 66 8.46 0.00 2.02
C VAL A 66 9.06 1.21 2.73
N GLU A 67 8.66 2.42 2.34
CA GLU A 67 9.10 3.66 3.00
C GLU A 67 7.93 4.22 3.81
N ALA A 68 7.90 3.95 5.11
CA ALA A 68 6.82 4.34 6.02
C ALA A 68 7.36 4.87 7.36
N PRO A 69 6.53 5.58 8.14
CA PRO A 69 6.83 5.84 9.56
C PRO A 69 7.11 4.55 10.36
N GLN A 70 7.89 4.66 11.42
CA GLN A 70 8.39 3.50 12.18
C GLN A 70 7.29 2.65 12.81
N ASP A 71 6.22 3.28 13.30
CA ASP A 71 5.03 2.61 13.85
C ASP A 71 4.33 1.73 12.80
N VAL A 72 4.19 2.22 11.57
CA VAL A 72 3.65 1.44 10.43
C VAL A 72 4.56 0.25 10.11
N LEU A 73 5.88 0.47 10.04
CA LEU A 73 6.83 -0.63 9.77
C LEU A 73 6.74 -1.71 10.86
N SER A 74 6.70 -1.29 12.13
CA SER A 74 6.60 -2.18 13.29
C SER A 74 5.30 -2.98 13.27
N PHE A 75 4.17 -2.34 12.93
CA PHE A 75 2.88 -3.01 12.77
C PHE A 75 2.92 -4.05 11.64
N ILE A 76 3.48 -3.72 10.47
CA ILE A 76 3.59 -4.68 9.36
C ILE A 76 4.46 -5.88 9.75
N ILE A 77 5.57 -5.64 10.45
CA ILE A 77 6.46 -6.70 10.95
C ILE A 77 5.70 -7.58 11.94
N ALA A 78 5.05 -7.01 12.96
CA ALA A 78 4.31 -7.76 13.97
C ALA A 78 3.19 -8.64 13.37
N VAL A 79 2.57 -8.21 12.26
CA VAL A 79 1.52 -8.98 11.59
C VAL A 79 2.07 -10.16 10.78
N PHE A 80 3.27 -10.02 10.21
CA PHE A 80 3.77 -10.98 9.21
C PHE A 80 5.00 -11.78 9.64
N GLN A 81 5.85 -11.27 10.53
CA GLN A 81 7.18 -11.82 10.82
C GLN A 81 7.13 -13.32 11.09
N ASP A 82 6.21 -13.74 11.97
CA ASP A 82 6.08 -15.12 12.46
C ASP A 82 5.18 -16.02 11.59
N LEU A 83 4.72 -15.53 10.43
CA LEU A 83 3.98 -16.39 9.49
C LEU A 83 4.89 -17.46 8.88
N ASP A 84 4.31 -18.63 8.57
CA ASP A 84 5.01 -19.64 7.77
C ASP A 84 5.39 -19.04 6.39
N PRO A 85 6.63 -19.24 5.90
CA PRO A 85 7.13 -18.66 4.65
C PRO A 85 6.26 -18.93 3.41
N GLU A 86 5.56 -20.07 3.36
CA GLU A 86 4.72 -20.48 2.24
C GLU A 86 3.30 -19.88 2.30
N LEU A 87 2.87 -19.37 3.45
CA LEU A 87 1.55 -18.76 3.60
C LEU A 87 1.45 -17.42 2.86
N LYS A 88 0.27 -17.16 2.31
CA LYS A 88 -0.05 -15.86 1.72
C LYS A 88 -0.07 -14.78 2.80
N LEU A 89 0.43 -13.59 2.46
CA LEU A 89 0.24 -12.40 3.30
C LEU A 89 -1.26 -12.08 3.46
N PHE A 90 -2.07 -12.46 2.47
CA PHE A 90 -3.52 -12.37 2.55
C PHE A 90 -4.16 -13.71 2.18
N GLY A 91 -4.82 -14.37 3.13
CA GLY A 91 -5.47 -15.66 2.91
C GLY A 91 -6.77 -15.60 2.09
N GLY A 92 -7.36 -14.42 1.91
CA GLY A 92 -8.60 -14.23 1.17
C GLY A 92 -8.40 -14.00 -0.34
N SER A 93 -9.48 -14.08 -1.11
CA SER A 93 -9.46 -13.72 -2.53
C SER A 93 -9.45 -12.19 -2.73
N ALA A 94 -9.11 -11.74 -3.94
CA ALA A 94 -9.23 -10.32 -4.31
C ALA A 94 -10.67 -9.78 -4.13
N GLY A 95 -11.68 -10.63 -4.30
CA GLY A 95 -13.09 -10.26 -4.04
C GLY A 95 -13.36 -10.03 -2.56
N VAL A 96 -12.78 -10.86 -1.67
CA VAL A 96 -12.89 -10.67 -0.21
C VAL A 96 -12.21 -9.38 0.20
N TYR A 97 -11.01 -9.10 -0.29
CA TYR A 97 -10.31 -7.84 -0.01
C TYR A 97 -11.14 -6.65 -0.50
N ARG A 98 -11.68 -6.72 -1.72
CA ARG A 98 -12.50 -5.65 -2.29
C ARG A 98 -13.76 -5.39 -1.48
N ARG A 99 -14.43 -6.44 -1.00
CA ARG A 99 -15.60 -6.29 -0.13
C ARG A 99 -15.24 -5.58 1.18
N ARG A 100 -14.15 -5.99 1.84
CA ARG A 100 -13.69 -5.36 3.10
C ARG A 100 -13.29 -3.90 2.88
N TRP A 101 -12.67 -3.58 1.74
CA TRP A 101 -12.42 -2.21 1.31
C TRP A 101 -13.71 -1.39 1.19
N ASP A 102 -14.72 -1.93 0.49
CA ASP A 102 -16.00 -1.24 0.31
C ASP A 102 -16.75 -1.06 1.65
N GLU A 103 -16.59 -1.99 2.60
CA GLU A 103 -17.09 -1.85 3.99
C GLU A 103 -16.42 -0.68 4.71
N VAL A 104 -15.08 -0.55 4.64
CA VAL A 104 -14.35 0.60 5.21
C VAL A 104 -14.81 1.92 4.58
N LEU A 105 -14.96 1.98 3.26
CA LEU A 105 -15.43 3.19 2.59
C LEU A 105 -16.85 3.58 2.99
N ARG A 106 -17.73 2.59 3.18
CA ARG A 106 -19.09 2.83 3.67
C ARG A 106 -19.05 3.42 5.08
N ASP A 107 -18.22 2.86 5.96
CA ASP A 107 -18.12 3.30 7.36
C ASP A 107 -17.47 4.69 7.48
N LEU A 108 -16.61 5.06 6.52
CA LEU A 108 -16.07 6.43 6.34
C LEU A 108 -17.02 7.37 5.58
N GLU A 109 -18.23 6.93 5.24
CA GLU A 109 -19.25 7.66 4.49
C GLU A 109 -18.76 8.16 3.11
N VAL A 110 -17.79 7.46 2.51
CA VAL A 110 -17.27 7.81 1.18
C VAL A 110 -18.28 7.38 0.10
N PRO A 111 -18.78 8.32 -0.72
CA PRO A 111 -19.77 7.99 -1.75
C PRO A 111 -19.24 7.00 -2.81
N LYS A 112 -20.02 5.96 -3.12
CA LYS A 112 -19.65 4.92 -4.11
C LYS A 112 -19.40 5.47 -5.52
N ASN A 113 -20.04 6.59 -5.88
CA ASN A 113 -19.85 7.24 -7.19
C ASN A 113 -18.45 7.85 -7.38
N LEU A 114 -17.68 8.06 -6.30
CA LEU A 114 -16.28 8.47 -6.38
C LEU A 114 -15.34 7.34 -6.84
N ARG A 115 -15.85 6.09 -6.92
CA ARG A 115 -15.15 4.92 -7.48
C ARG A 115 -13.75 4.72 -6.88
N LEU A 116 -13.60 4.97 -5.59
CA LEU A 116 -12.35 4.72 -4.89
C LEU A 116 -12.16 3.20 -4.72
N THR A 117 -11.16 2.64 -5.41
CA THR A 117 -10.89 1.19 -5.44
C THR A 117 -9.53 0.89 -4.82
N PRO A 118 -9.24 -0.36 -4.43
CA PRO A 118 -7.90 -0.73 -3.96
C PRO A 118 -6.75 -0.38 -4.93
N GLY A 119 -7.04 -0.23 -6.23
CA GLY A 119 -6.07 0.22 -7.23
C GLY A 119 -5.56 1.64 -6.99
N SER A 120 -6.31 2.49 -6.28
CA SER A 120 -5.91 3.85 -5.96
C SER A 120 -4.81 3.93 -4.91
N LEU A 121 -4.55 2.86 -4.14
CA LEU A 121 -3.50 2.83 -3.10
C LEU A 121 -2.13 3.17 -3.67
N ARG A 122 -1.81 2.63 -4.85
CA ARG A 122 -0.55 2.89 -5.53
C ARG A 122 -0.41 4.35 -5.94
N GLY A 123 -1.45 4.91 -6.56
CA GLY A 123 -1.45 6.31 -6.99
C GLY A 123 -1.39 7.26 -5.79
N GLY A 124 -2.19 6.99 -4.75
CA GLY A 124 -2.21 7.76 -3.50
C GLY A 124 -0.87 7.72 -2.77
N GLY A 125 -0.23 6.56 -2.69
CA GLY A 125 1.12 6.40 -2.14
C GLY A 125 2.17 7.19 -2.92
N ALA A 126 2.08 7.20 -4.25
CA ALA A 126 2.97 7.97 -5.12
C ALA A 126 2.79 9.49 -4.94
N VAL A 127 1.54 9.97 -4.93
CA VAL A 127 1.22 11.38 -4.68
C VAL A 127 1.70 11.80 -3.28
N THR A 128 1.51 10.95 -2.28
CA THR A 128 1.94 11.23 -0.89
C THR A 128 3.46 11.31 -0.78
N ALA A 129 4.18 10.36 -1.40
CA ALA A 129 5.63 10.38 -1.47
C ALA A 129 6.14 11.65 -2.17
N HIS A 130 5.53 12.03 -3.29
CA HIS A 130 5.91 13.24 -4.02
C HIS A 130 5.67 14.51 -3.19
N LYS A 131 4.52 14.62 -2.50
CA LYS A 131 4.23 15.73 -1.58
C LYS A 131 5.22 15.83 -0.41
N ARG A 132 5.88 14.72 -0.05
CA ARG A 132 6.96 14.68 0.95
C ARG A 132 8.35 14.97 0.37
N GLY A 133 8.43 15.36 -0.91
CA GLY A 133 9.67 15.78 -1.56
C GLY A 133 10.42 14.67 -2.30
N VAL A 134 9.83 13.47 -2.47
CA VAL A 134 10.47 12.42 -3.26
C VAL A 134 10.60 12.87 -4.73
N PRO A 135 11.82 12.88 -5.31
CA PRO A 135 12.03 13.28 -6.69
C PRO A 135 11.32 12.36 -7.69
N ILE A 136 10.93 12.89 -8.85
CA ILE A 136 10.19 12.14 -9.88
C ILE A 136 10.96 10.90 -10.35
N GLN A 137 12.29 10.99 -10.47
CA GLN A 137 13.16 9.89 -10.89
C GLN A 137 13.15 8.74 -9.86
N GLU A 138 13.25 9.08 -8.58
CA GLU A 138 13.14 8.10 -7.50
C GLU A 138 11.73 7.50 -7.45
N LEU A 139 10.70 8.33 -7.63
CA LEU A 139 9.32 7.87 -7.67
C LEU A 139 9.07 6.92 -8.85
N GLN A 140 9.66 7.19 -10.03
CA GLN A 140 9.62 6.30 -11.18
C GLN A 140 10.23 4.94 -10.87
N TRP A 141 11.39 4.93 -10.19
CA TRP A 141 12.03 3.72 -9.73
C TRP A 141 11.15 2.95 -8.74
N ARG A 142 10.65 3.63 -7.70
CA ARG A 142 9.76 3.02 -6.68
C ARG A 142 8.48 2.46 -7.29
N MET A 143 7.93 3.14 -8.28
CA MET A 143 6.77 2.67 -9.04
C MET A 143 7.15 1.58 -10.06
N ARG A 144 8.41 1.41 -10.44
CA ARG A 144 8.83 0.42 -11.45
C ARG A 144 8.20 0.69 -12.81
N LEU A 145 8.21 1.97 -13.22
CA LEU A 145 7.68 2.44 -14.50
C LEU A 145 8.80 2.56 -15.54
N GLY A 146 8.56 2.03 -16.76
CA GLY A 146 9.56 2.03 -17.83
C GLY A 146 9.81 3.40 -18.49
N HIS A 147 8.88 4.36 -18.37
CA HIS A 147 8.99 5.68 -18.97
C HIS A 147 8.58 6.80 -18.00
N GLN A 148 9.38 7.89 -17.94
CA GLN A 148 9.14 9.03 -17.05
C GLN A 148 7.91 9.85 -17.43
N ASN A 149 7.66 10.03 -18.72
CA ASN A 149 6.54 10.88 -19.19
C ASN A 149 5.18 10.33 -18.71
N THR A 150 5.02 9.00 -18.66
CA THR A 150 3.82 8.36 -18.11
C THR A 150 3.62 8.71 -16.64
N LEU A 151 4.69 8.71 -15.84
CA LEU A 151 4.61 9.07 -14.43
C LEU A 151 4.21 10.54 -14.24
N ALA A 152 4.80 11.46 -15.00
CA ALA A 152 4.55 12.88 -14.83
C ALA A 152 3.07 13.23 -15.11
N HIS A 153 2.49 12.66 -16.18
CA HIS A 153 1.07 12.83 -16.49
C HIS A 153 0.17 12.17 -15.43
N ASP A 154 0.42 10.91 -15.08
CA ASP A 154 -0.36 10.18 -14.07
C ASP A 154 -0.34 10.90 -12.71
N LEU A 155 0.81 11.49 -12.32
CA LEU A 155 0.97 12.19 -11.04
C LEU A 155 0.26 13.54 -11.04
N GLN A 156 0.33 14.30 -12.14
CA GLN A 156 -0.40 15.56 -12.26
C GLN A 156 -1.92 15.33 -12.22
N GLU A 157 -2.42 14.34 -12.97
CA GLU A 157 -3.84 13.98 -12.99
C GLU A 157 -4.31 13.44 -11.63
N THR A 158 -3.56 12.52 -11.01
CA THR A 158 -3.94 11.92 -9.71
C THR A 158 -3.87 12.94 -8.56
N THR A 159 -2.92 13.87 -8.61
CA THR A 159 -2.82 14.94 -7.60
C THR A 159 -3.95 15.94 -7.74
N ALA A 160 -4.33 16.30 -8.98
CA ALA A 160 -5.43 17.22 -9.26
C ALA A 160 -6.81 16.59 -8.97
N ALA A 161 -6.98 15.29 -9.24
CA ALA A 161 -8.21 14.53 -9.02
C ALA A 161 -8.44 14.09 -7.56
N SER A 162 -7.93 14.87 -6.58
CA SER A 162 -8.14 14.57 -5.17
C SER A 162 -9.63 14.38 -4.89
N VAL A 163 -9.99 13.24 -4.30
CA VAL A 163 -11.39 12.94 -3.94
C VAL A 163 -11.82 13.69 -2.69
N LEU A 164 -10.87 14.15 -1.86
CA LEU A 164 -11.15 14.79 -0.58
C LEU A 164 -12.05 16.04 -0.71
N PRO A 165 -11.81 16.97 -1.67
CA PRO A 165 -12.72 18.07 -1.97
C PRO A 165 -14.19 17.67 -2.21
N SER A 166 -14.42 16.49 -2.78
CA SER A 166 -15.75 16.01 -3.16
C SER A 166 -16.48 15.27 -2.02
N LEU A 167 -15.82 15.08 -0.88
CA LEU A 167 -16.42 14.44 0.30
C LEU A 167 -17.33 15.39 1.06
N SER A 168 -18.43 14.86 1.60
CA SER A 168 -19.32 15.57 2.52
C SER A 168 -18.59 15.98 3.80
N SER A 169 -19.12 16.96 4.52
CA SER A 169 -18.55 17.37 5.82
C SER A 169 -18.50 16.24 6.83
N SER A 170 -19.47 15.32 6.80
CA SER A 170 -19.51 14.16 7.69
C SER A 170 -18.40 13.15 7.34
N SER A 171 -18.28 12.77 6.07
CA SER A 171 -17.22 11.87 5.60
C SER A 171 -15.81 12.42 5.91
N ARG A 172 -15.59 13.73 5.70
CA ARG A 172 -14.31 14.36 6.07
C ARG A 172 -14.01 14.27 7.57
N LYS A 173 -15.02 14.46 8.42
CA LYS A 173 -14.86 14.31 9.88
C LYS A 173 -14.52 12.86 10.24
N SER A 174 -15.20 11.88 9.65
CA SER A 174 -14.91 10.45 9.87
C SER A 174 -13.48 10.08 9.44
N VAL A 175 -13.03 10.58 8.29
CA VAL A 175 -11.65 10.37 7.82
C VAL A 175 -10.63 11.01 8.77
N LEU A 176 -10.85 12.25 9.20
CA LEU A 176 -9.96 12.94 10.14
C LEU A 176 -9.93 12.28 11.52
N ALA A 177 -11.08 11.77 11.99
CA ALA A 177 -11.16 11.03 13.24
C ALA A 177 -10.38 9.70 13.15
N ALA A 178 -10.52 8.97 12.04
CA ALA A 178 -9.75 7.74 11.81
C ALA A 178 -8.24 8.01 11.74
N ASP A 179 -7.83 9.08 11.06
CA ASP A 179 -6.42 9.52 10.99
C ASP A 179 -5.86 9.86 12.38
N ALA A 180 -6.62 10.61 13.18
CA ALA A 180 -6.23 10.96 14.55
C ALA A 180 -6.09 9.74 15.48
N LEU A 181 -6.85 8.66 15.23
CA LEU A 181 -6.78 7.43 16.00
C LEU A 181 -5.65 6.49 15.55
N LEU A 182 -5.18 6.61 14.31
CA LEU A 182 -4.24 5.68 13.70
C LEU A 182 -2.96 5.44 14.54
N PRO A 183 -2.27 6.46 15.10
CA PRO A 183 -1.05 6.23 15.90
C PRO A 183 -1.30 5.36 17.13
N PHE A 184 -2.49 5.46 17.73
CA PHE A 184 -2.88 4.67 18.89
C PHE A 184 -3.25 3.23 18.53
N LEU A 185 -3.69 3.00 17.29
CA LEU A 185 -4.08 1.67 16.79
C LEU A 185 -2.89 0.88 16.21
N LEU A 186 -1.82 1.57 15.80
CA LEU A 186 -0.58 0.95 15.30
C LEU A 186 0.42 0.62 16.41
N SER A 187 0.23 1.18 17.60
CA SER A 187 1.05 0.88 18.77
C SER A 187 0.64 -0.50 19.32
N PRO A 188 1.57 -1.44 19.51
CA PRO A 188 1.28 -2.75 20.10
C PRO A 188 0.85 -2.66 21.57
#